data_AF-A0A0F2NYD7-F1
#
_entry.id   AF-A0A0F2NYD7-F1
#
_cell.length_a   1.000
_cell.length_b   1.000
_cell.length_c   1.000
_cell.angle_alpha   90.00
_cell.angle_beta   90.00
_cell.angle_gamma   90.00
#
_symmetry.space_group_name_H-M   'P 1'
#
loop_
_entity.id
_entity.type
_entity.pdbx_description
1 polymer ?
#
loop_
_entity_poly.entity_id
_entity_poly.type
_entity_poly.pdbx_seq_one_letter_code
_entity_poly.pdbx_strand_id
1 'polypeptide(L)' 'MENLELLTNPLIITLIVIVAIWDAIWKLIGLWKSARNNDLVWFVCIAIFNTVGILPIIYILSKKKEKAANE' A
#
# COMPACT_ATOMS: atom_id res chain seq x y z
N MET A 1 3.41 -32.65 -7.11
CA MET A 1 4.25 -32.43 -5.91
C MET A 1 5.28 -31.33 -6.16
N GLU A 2 5.84 -31.21 -7.38
CA GLU A 2 6.72 -30.08 -7.78
C GLU A 2 6.11 -28.68 -7.56
N ASN A 3 4.81 -28.54 -7.78
CA ASN A 3 4.06 -27.31 -7.58
C ASN A 3 3.88 -26.91 -6.10
N LEU A 4 4.06 -27.85 -5.15
CA LEU A 4 4.06 -27.54 -3.71
C LEU A 4 5.45 -27.07 -3.24
N GLU A 5 6.52 -27.58 -3.86
CA GLU A 5 7.90 -27.20 -3.52
C GLU A 5 8.19 -25.71 -3.78
N LEU A 6 7.50 -25.13 -4.76
CA LEU A 6 7.61 -23.70 -5.06
C LEU A 6 7.09 -22.84 -3.90
N LEU A 7 6.04 -23.28 -3.19
CA LEU A 7 5.47 -22.54 -2.05
C LEU A 7 6.28 -22.72 -0.76
N THR A 8 6.99 -23.83 -0.61
CA THR A 8 7.87 -24.10 0.55
C THR A 8 9.31 -23.63 0.35
N ASN A 9 9.65 -23.06 -0.81
CA ASN A 9 10.98 -22.55 -1.08
C ASN A 9 11.31 -21.35 -0.16
N PRO A 10 12.37 -21.41 0.66
CA PRO A 10 12.71 -20.36 1.60
C PRO A 10 12.99 -19.00 0.93
N LEU A 11 13.48 -18.98 -0.31
CA LEU A 11 13.69 -17.74 -1.06
C LEU A 11 12.36 -17.07 -1.43
N ILE A 12 11.36 -17.86 -1.81
CA ILE A 12 10.03 -17.36 -2.18
C ILE A 12 9.31 -16.82 -0.94
N ILE A 13 9.39 -17.55 0.18
CA ILE A 13 8.84 -17.10 1.46
C ILE A 13 9.48 -15.77 1.88
N THR A 14 10.81 -15.66 1.79
CA THR A 14 11.53 -14.42 2.11
C THR A 14 11.09 -13.26 1.24
N LEU A 15 10.93 -13.48 -0.07
CA LEU A 15 10.44 -12.45 -1.00
C LEU A 15 9.03 -11.97 -0.62
N ILE A 16 8.11 -12.90 -0.31
CA ILE A 16 6.75 -12.57 0.10
C ILE A 16 6.75 -11.72 1.37
N VAL A 17 7.59 -12.05 2.36
CA VAL A 17 7.70 -11.28 3.61
C VAL A 17 8.19 -9.85 3.34
N ILE A 18 9.21 -9.69 2.49
CA ILE A 18 9.72 -8.36 2.11
C ILE A 18 8.63 -7.52 1.44
N VAL A 19 7.89 -8.12 0.50
CA VAL A 19 6.78 -7.45 -0.20
C VAL A 19 5.64 -7.11 0.76
N ALA A 20 5.32 -7.99 1.71
CA ALA A 20 4.29 -7.75 2.71
C ALA A 20 4.67 -6.61 3.66
N ILE A 21 5.92 -6.54 4.11
CA ILE A 21 6.42 -5.43 4.94
C ILE A 21 6.36 -4.12 4.15
N TRP A 22 6.80 -4.13 2.89
CA TRP A 22 6.71 -2.98 2.00
C TRP A 22 5.27 -2.48 1.84
N ASP A 23 4.32 -3.37 1.51
CA ASP A 23 2.90 -3.03 1.41
C ASP A 23 2.35 -2.46 2.72
N ALA A 24 2.66 -3.10 3.85
CA ALA A 24 2.20 -2.67 5.17
C ALA A 24 2.66 -1.26 5.53
N ILE A 25 3.93 -0.93 5.24
CA ILE A 25 4.48 0.42 5.48
C ILE A 25 3.69 1.46 4.67
N TRP A 26 3.51 1.25 3.37
CA TRP A 26 2.78 2.21 2.53
C TRP A 26 1.31 2.32 2.91
N LYS A 27 0.66 1.19 3.22
CA LYS A 27 -0.74 1.16 3.65
C LYS A 27 -0.94 1.92 4.96
N LEU A 28 -0.05 1.76 5.94
CA LEU A 28 -0.09 2.49 7.20
C LEU A 28 0.07 4.01 6.98
N ILE A 29 1.04 4.42 6.17
CA ILE A 29 1.26 5.84 5.83
C ILE A 29 0.05 6.43 5.12
N GLY A 30 -0.52 5.70 4.15
CA GLY A 30 -1.71 6.10 3.40
C GLY A 30 -2.94 6.25 4.29
N LEU A 31 -3.19 5.28 5.18
CA LEU A 31 -4.30 5.33 6.14
C LEU A 31 -4.14 6.48 7.14
N TRP A 32 -2.95 6.64 7.72
CA TRP A 32 -2.70 7.72 8.68
C TRP A 32 -2.93 9.10 8.05
N LYS A 33 -2.45 9.29 6.81
CA LYS A 33 -2.56 10.56 6.11
C LYS A 33 -3.98 10.84 5.58
N SER A 34 -4.72 9.82 5.17
CA SER A 34 -6.15 9.97 4.78
C SER A 34 -7.04 10.25 5.98
N ALA A 35 -6.79 9.58 7.12
CA ALA A 35 -7.48 9.89 8.38
C ALA A 35 -7.20 11.33 8.84
N ARG A 36 -5.95 11.79 8.79
CA ARG A 36 -5.57 13.16 9.21
C ARG A 36 -6.20 14.25 8.33
N ASN A 37 -6.42 13.95 7.04
CA ASN A 37 -7.00 14.88 6.08
C ASN A 37 -8.53 14.77 5.95
N ASN A 38 -9.19 13.92 6.76
CA ASN A 38 -10.62 13.61 6.65
C ASN A 38 -11.06 13.06 5.27
N ASP A 39 -10.14 12.43 4.53
CA ASP A 39 -10.42 11.85 3.22
C ASP A 39 -10.99 10.42 3.37
N LEU A 40 -12.25 10.31 3.83
CA LEU A 40 -12.91 9.04 4.14
C LEU A 40 -12.93 8.05 2.97
N VAL A 41 -13.18 8.53 1.74
CA VAL A 41 -13.19 7.67 0.54
C VAL A 41 -11.81 7.04 0.33
N TRP A 42 -10.74 7.83 0.43
CA TRP A 42 -9.38 7.33 0.29
C TRP A 42 -8.97 6.39 1.43
N PHE A 43 -9.42 6.67 2.65
CA PHE A 43 -9.19 5.79 3.79
C PHE A 43 -9.78 4.40 3.55
N VAL A 44 -11.05 4.33 3.12
CA VAL A 44 -11.74 3.07 2.83
C VAL A 44 -11.10 2.35 1.64
N CYS A 45 -10.77 3.07 0.56
CA CYS A 45 -10.09 2.49 -0.59
C CYS A 45 -8.74 1.86 -0.19
N ILE A 46 -7.91 2.56 0.59
CA ILE A 46 -6.60 2.04 1.03
C ILE A 46 -6.75 0.83 1.96
N ALA A 47 -7.80 0.80 2.79
CA ALA A 47 -8.06 -0.33 3.69
C ALA A 47 -8.50 -1.59 2.94
N ILE A 48 -9.35 -1.46 1.91
CA ILE A 48 -9.94 -2.60 1.19
C ILE A 48 -9.03 -3.11 0.07
N PHE A 49 -8.41 -2.21 -0.69
CA PHE A 49 -7.64 -2.60 -1.86
C PHE A 49 -6.20 -2.98 -1.49
N ASN A 50 -5.82 -4.20 -1.83
CA ASN A 50 -4.50 -4.76 -1.55
C ASN A 50 -3.58 -4.61 -2.79
N THR A 51 -3.09 -3.40 -3.03
CA THR A 51 -2.34 -3.04 -4.26
C THR A 51 -0.82 -3.00 -4.08
N VAL A 52 -0.25 -3.69 -3.08
CA VAL A 52 1.21 -3.69 -2.81
C VAL A 52 1.78 -2.26 -2.63
N GLY A 53 1.08 -1.42 -1.88
CA GLY A 53 1.49 -0.06 -1.56
C GLY A 53 1.28 0.99 -2.66
N ILE A 54 0.85 0.60 -3.86
CA ILE A 54 0.66 1.52 -5.00
C ILE A 54 -0.45 2.56 -4.75
N LEU A 55 -1.61 2.14 -4.26
CA LEU A 55 -2.76 3.02 -4.00
C LEU A 55 -2.46 4.12 -2.96
N PRO A 56 -1.79 3.84 -1.82
CA PRO A 56 -1.26 4.87 -0.93
C PRO A 56 -0.35 5.89 -1.61
N ILE A 57 0.54 5.46 -2.51
CA ILE A 57 1.46 6.35 -3.24
C ILE A 57 0.66 7.29 -4.16
N ILE A 58 -0.33 6.75 -4.90
CA ILE A 58 -1.23 7.56 -5.74
C ILE A 58 -1.95 8.61 -4.90
N TYR A 59 -2.49 8.23 -3.73
CA TYR A 59 -3.14 9.18 -2.83
C TYR A 59 -2.19 10.32 -2.42
N ILE A 60 -0.97 9.99 -2.01
CA ILE A 60 0.04 10.99 -1.61
C ILE A 60 0.37 11.96 -2.76
N LEU A 61 0.52 11.44 -4.00
CA LEU A 61 0.82 12.25 -5.18
C LEU A 61 -0.36 13.15 -5.58
N SER A 62 -1.58 12.62 -5.57
CA SER A 62 -2.80 13.39 -5.86
C SER A 62 -2.95 14.56 -4.89
N LYS A 63 -2.69 14.34 -3.59
CA LYS A 63 -2.76 15.41 -2.59
C LYS A 63 -1.65 16.44 -2.70
N LYS A 64 -0.46 16.05 -3.20
CA LYS A 64 0.60 17.03 -3.52
C LYS A 64 0.18 17.94 -4.67
N LYS A 65 -0.48 17.39 -5.69
CA LYS A 65 -0.96 18.14 -6.86
C LYS A 65 -2.11 19.10 -6.52
N GLU A 66 -3.05 18.69 -5.66
CA GLU A 66 -4.14 19.54 -5.19
C GLU A 66 -3.62 20.80 -4.49
N LYS A 67 -2.61 20.66 -3.63
CA LYS A 67 -2.00 21.82 -2.94
C LYS A 67 -1.33 22.80 -3.91
N ALA A 68 -0.55 22.30 -4.87
CA ALA A 68 0.17 23.14 -5.83
C ALA A 68 -0.75 23.90 -6.82
N ALA A 69 -1.99 23.44 -7.02
CA ALA A 69 -2.96 24.11 -7.89
C ALA A 69 -3.76 25.22 -7.18
N ASN A 70 -3.72 25.25 -5.84
CA ASN A 70 -4.46 26.20 -5.00
C ASN A 70 -3.54 27.31 -4.45
N GLU A 71 -2.27 27.33 -4.86
CA GLU A 71 -1.25 28.37 -4.62
C GLU A 71 -1.13 29.28 -5.85
#